data_AF-A0A0M4RZ65-F1
#
_entry.id   AF-A0A0M4RZ65-F1
#
_cell.length_a   1.000
_cell.length_b   1.000
_cell.length_c   1.000
_cell.angle_alpha   90.00
_cell.angle_beta   90.00
_cell.angle_gamma   90.00
#
_symmetry.space_group_name_H-M   'P 1'
#
loop_
_entity.id
_entity.type
_entity.pdbx_description
1 polymer ?
#
loop_
_entity_poly.entity_id
_entity_poly.type
_entity_poly.pdbx_seq_one_letter_code
_entity_poly.pdbx_strand_id
1 'polypeptide(L)'
;MEIAELSYKNPDVMLFYRGQNSNYIKKIYSTLYPSIYRSNNEKELKFEFKLLENSANKLVEELEYDNNVDVEELKEIKKIKLLQYSILQHYEVCKTPLLDLTQSLKVACSFAILDNKNNTGYIYVLGLPYITGRISVDSEDYITNVRLLSISCSSSKRPFFQEGYLVQTEFVSDTNIEKGELDFNRRIVAIYEFENNKKFWGSENPISKDDLYPPEDTMKNICERIKSKKYYSLDDISNDILIDKNLVGEFLTLWNKLEEEVRYKTDINNFWKGIELLAHRKDELYEVNIQEIDRLRKFRNKVVHVTNRVSNKNLEVEINSLKQLLKKLNMEK
;
A
#
# COMPACT_ATOMS: atom_id res chain seq x y z
N MET A 1 16.60 22.84 13.29
CA MET A 1 17.81 22.62 14.11
C MET A 1 17.90 21.16 14.56
N GLU A 2 16.81 20.58 15.08
CA GLU A 2 16.80 19.19 15.60
C GLU A 2 17.16 18.12 14.57
N ILE A 3 16.61 18.16 13.35
CA ILE A 3 16.94 17.17 12.30
C ILE A 3 18.41 17.22 11.89
N ALA A 4 19.00 18.43 11.83
CA ALA A 4 20.42 18.58 11.53
C ALA A 4 21.29 17.99 12.64
N GLU A 5 20.89 18.16 13.90
CA GLU A 5 21.56 17.55 15.05
C GLU A 5 21.44 16.02 15.03
N LEU A 6 20.27 15.47 14.65
CA LEU A 6 20.10 14.03 14.46
C LEU A 6 21.04 13.52 13.37
N SER A 7 21.14 14.20 12.22
CA SER A 7 22.04 13.79 11.15
C SER A 7 23.51 13.86 11.59
N TYR A 8 23.90 14.92 12.30
CA TYR A 8 25.26 15.07 12.84
C TYR A 8 25.63 13.95 13.82
N LYS A 9 24.68 13.54 14.69
CA LYS A 9 24.88 12.46 15.67
C LYS A 9 24.86 11.06 15.07
N ASN A 10 24.39 10.90 13.83
CA ASN A 10 24.26 9.61 13.14
C ASN A 10 24.97 9.67 11.78
N PRO A 11 26.30 9.87 11.73
CA PRO A 11 27.04 10.12 10.50
C PRO A 11 27.06 8.93 9.54
N ASP A 12 26.94 7.71 10.05
CA ASP A 12 27.04 6.46 9.28
C ASP A 12 25.74 6.10 8.55
N VAL A 13 24.67 6.88 8.74
CA VAL A 13 23.38 6.67 8.07
C VAL A 13 22.89 7.94 7.39
N MET A 14 22.08 7.74 6.36
CA MET A 14 21.33 8.77 5.67
C MET A 14 19.91 8.83 6.26
N LEU A 15 19.45 10.04 6.59
CA LEU A 15 18.11 10.22 7.15
C LEU A 15 17.04 10.24 6.06
N PHE A 16 15.98 9.48 6.29
CA PHE A 16 14.75 9.46 5.49
C PHE A 16 13.55 9.76 6.37
N TYR A 17 12.48 10.24 5.75
CA TYR A 17 11.28 10.67 6.44
C TYR A 17 10.06 9.94 5.90
N ARG A 18 9.12 9.65 6.79
CA ARG A 18 7.79 9.18 6.43
C ARG A 18 6.71 9.90 7.22
N GLY A 19 5.78 10.50 6.49
CA GLY A 19 4.56 11.07 7.06
C GLY A 19 3.53 10.00 7.38
N GLN A 20 2.88 10.13 8.54
CA GLN A 20 1.75 9.28 8.94
C GLN A 20 0.66 10.14 9.60
N ASN A 21 -0.60 9.79 9.35
CA ASN A 21 -1.75 10.41 10.00
C ASN A 21 -1.95 9.96 11.47
N SER A 22 -1.22 8.93 11.90
CA SER A 22 -1.32 8.34 13.24
C SER A 22 -0.03 7.63 13.61
N ASN A 23 0.30 7.61 14.90
CA ASN A 23 1.40 6.81 15.43
C ASN A 23 0.92 5.39 15.75
N TYR A 24 1.41 4.41 15.00
CA TYR A 24 1.02 3.00 15.18
C TYR A 24 1.91 2.32 16.23
N ILE A 25 1.35 2.01 17.39
CA ILE A 25 2.05 1.38 18.52
C ILE A 25 1.52 -0.05 18.72
N LYS A 26 2.43 -1.04 18.82
CA LYS A 26 2.02 -2.46 19.01
C LYS A 26 1.81 -2.83 20.47
N LYS A 27 2.78 -2.46 21.33
CA LYS A 27 2.75 -2.68 22.79
C LYS A 27 3.40 -1.49 23.50
N ILE A 28 4.69 -1.32 23.25
CA ILE A 28 5.52 -0.25 23.82
C ILE A 28 6.38 0.46 22.75
N TYR A 29 6.49 -0.13 21.56
CA TYR A 29 7.25 0.40 20.44
C TYR A 29 6.32 0.72 19.28
N SER A 30 6.66 1.79 18.56
CA SER A 30 6.09 2.07 17.26
C SER A 30 6.49 0.99 16.26
N THR A 31 5.65 0.78 15.26
CA THR A 31 5.82 -0.26 14.24
C THR A 31 5.63 0.34 12.86
N LEU A 32 6.44 -0.12 11.92
CA LEU A 32 6.50 0.39 10.55
C LEU A 32 6.71 -0.75 9.56
N TYR A 33 5.67 -1.54 9.36
CA TYR A 33 5.66 -2.60 8.35
C TYR A 33 5.29 -2.10 6.95
N PRO A 34 6.01 -2.58 5.91
CA PRO A 34 5.48 -2.60 4.55
C PRO A 34 4.08 -3.20 4.48
N SER A 35 3.27 -2.74 3.53
CA SER A 35 1.84 -3.04 3.50
C SER A 35 1.54 -4.54 3.43
N ILE A 36 2.36 -5.31 2.70
CA ILE A 36 2.17 -6.76 2.52
C ILE A 36 2.42 -7.55 3.83
N TYR A 37 3.36 -7.11 4.66
CA TYR A 37 3.77 -7.81 5.88
C TYR A 37 2.92 -7.49 7.12
N ARG A 38 1.90 -6.63 6.98
CA ARG A 38 1.02 -6.27 8.11
C ARG A 38 0.18 -7.46 8.59
N SER A 39 -0.21 -8.38 7.71
CA SER A 39 -0.96 -9.58 8.11
C SER A 39 -0.06 -10.60 8.82
N ASN A 40 -0.58 -11.25 9.86
CA ASN A 40 0.07 -12.41 10.51
C ASN A 40 -0.35 -13.74 9.87
N ASN A 41 -1.28 -13.71 8.92
CA ASN A 41 -1.81 -14.93 8.31
C ASN A 41 -0.96 -15.29 7.08
N GLU A 42 -0.22 -16.38 7.18
CA GLU A 42 0.65 -16.88 6.11
C GLU A 42 -0.08 -17.10 4.78
N LYS A 43 -1.34 -17.56 4.82
CA LYS A 43 -2.13 -17.77 3.60
C LYS A 43 -2.55 -16.45 2.95
N GLU A 44 -2.76 -15.41 3.75
CA GLU A 44 -3.03 -14.07 3.24
C GLU A 44 -1.77 -13.47 2.64
N LEU A 45 -0.63 -13.62 3.31
CA LEU A 45 0.66 -13.18 2.79
C LEU A 45 0.96 -13.82 1.42
N LYS A 46 0.81 -15.14 1.31
CA LYS A 46 0.98 -15.88 0.04
C LYS A 46 0.04 -15.38 -1.07
N PHE A 47 -1.21 -15.09 -0.73
CA PHE A 47 -2.17 -14.53 -1.69
C PHE A 47 -1.75 -13.14 -2.17
N GLU A 48 -1.32 -12.26 -1.26
CA GLU A 48 -0.91 -10.89 -1.61
C GLU A 48 0.36 -10.89 -2.47
N PHE A 49 1.33 -11.77 -2.20
CA PHE A 49 2.51 -11.94 -3.07
C PHE A 49 2.14 -12.42 -4.46
N LYS A 50 1.20 -13.37 -4.55
CA LYS A 50 0.69 -13.82 -5.84
C LYS A 50 -0.03 -12.69 -6.60
N LEU A 51 -0.83 -11.90 -5.89
CA LEU A 51 -1.50 -10.74 -6.48
C LEU A 51 -0.48 -9.72 -6.99
N LEU A 52 0.59 -9.49 -6.24
CA LEU A 52 1.70 -8.62 -6.62
C LEU A 52 2.40 -9.12 -7.88
N GLU A 53 2.77 -10.40 -7.95
CA GLU A 53 3.41 -11.01 -9.11
C GLU A 53 2.53 -10.91 -10.37
N ASN A 54 1.23 -11.21 -10.24
CA ASN A 54 0.30 -11.12 -11.36
C ASN A 54 0.08 -9.66 -11.81
N SER A 55 0.03 -8.72 -10.86
CA SER A 55 -0.06 -7.29 -11.17
C SER A 55 1.20 -6.79 -11.87
N ALA A 56 2.37 -7.34 -11.51
CA ALA A 56 3.66 -6.98 -12.12
C ALA A 56 3.77 -7.49 -13.56
N ASN A 57 3.32 -8.72 -13.82
CA ASN A 57 3.20 -9.25 -15.19
C ASN A 57 2.22 -8.42 -16.02
N LYS A 58 1.05 -8.09 -15.46
CA LYS A 58 0.05 -7.26 -16.15
C LYS A 58 0.55 -5.84 -16.43
N LEU A 59 1.35 -5.27 -15.54
CA LEU A 59 2.02 -3.99 -15.76
C LEU A 59 2.91 -4.05 -17.00
N VAL A 60 3.76 -5.08 -17.09
CA VAL A 60 4.63 -5.26 -18.27
C VAL A 60 3.81 -5.38 -19.55
N GLU A 61 2.74 -6.20 -19.56
CA GLU A 61 1.85 -6.33 -20.72
C GLU A 61 1.22 -5.00 -21.13
N GLU A 62 0.65 -4.24 -20.18
CA GLU A 62 0.02 -2.95 -20.50
C GLU A 62 1.03 -1.93 -21.02
N LEU A 63 2.27 -1.94 -20.51
CA LEU A 63 3.33 -1.07 -21.00
C LEU A 63 3.83 -1.48 -22.40
N GLU A 64 3.79 -2.76 -22.75
CA GLU A 64 4.11 -3.22 -24.12
C GLU A 64 3.12 -2.71 -25.17
N TYR A 65 1.87 -2.49 -24.78
CA TYR A 65 0.83 -1.96 -25.67
C TYR A 65 0.77 -0.42 -25.70
N ASP A 66 1.49 0.27 -24.81
CA ASP A 66 1.47 1.73 -24.73
C ASP A 66 2.63 2.34 -25.52
N ASN A 67 2.29 3.01 -26.64
CA ASN A 67 3.28 3.65 -27.51
C ASN A 67 3.96 4.89 -26.89
N ASN A 68 3.52 5.37 -25.72
CA ASN A 68 4.11 6.53 -25.05
C ASN A 68 5.27 6.15 -24.11
N VAL A 69 5.52 4.87 -23.91
CA VAL A 69 6.60 4.36 -23.05
C VAL A 69 7.86 4.16 -23.89
N ASP A 70 8.99 4.69 -23.42
CA ASP A 70 10.26 4.51 -24.10
C ASP A 70 10.69 3.02 -24.12
N VAL A 71 11.25 2.58 -25.25
CA VAL A 71 11.60 1.17 -25.48
C VAL A 71 12.73 0.70 -24.57
N GLU A 72 13.70 1.55 -24.26
CA GLU A 72 14.79 1.21 -23.33
C GLU A 72 14.28 1.18 -21.89
N GLU A 73 13.43 2.14 -21.49
CA GLU A 73 12.75 2.11 -20.19
C GLU A 73 11.94 0.81 -20.00
N LEU A 74 11.20 0.40 -21.04
CA LEU A 74 10.42 -0.84 -21.02
C LEU A 74 11.31 -2.09 -20.85
N LYS A 75 12.46 -2.15 -21.53
CA LYS A 75 13.42 -3.26 -21.37
C LYS A 75 13.94 -3.36 -19.94
N GLU A 76 14.22 -2.23 -19.30
CA GLU A 76 14.67 -2.21 -17.91
C GLU A 76 13.57 -2.67 -16.95
N ILE A 77 12.35 -2.16 -17.10
CA ILE A 77 11.19 -2.53 -16.27
C ILE A 77 10.92 -4.04 -16.39
N LYS A 78 11.02 -4.62 -17.59
CA LYS A 78 10.90 -6.07 -17.80
C LYS A 78 11.95 -6.86 -17.04
N LYS A 79 13.18 -6.38 -17.03
CA LYS A 79 14.33 -7.08 -16.44
C LYS A 79 14.35 -7.01 -14.90
N ILE A 80 13.94 -5.89 -14.33
CA ILE A 80 14.12 -5.61 -12.90
C ILE A 80 12.76 -5.64 -12.19
N LYS A 81 12.46 -6.76 -11.52
CA LYS A 81 11.20 -6.97 -10.77
C LYS A 81 10.92 -5.88 -9.74
N LEU A 82 11.97 -5.40 -9.07
CA LEU A 82 11.87 -4.33 -8.07
C LEU A 82 11.33 -3.01 -8.66
N LEU A 83 11.58 -2.73 -9.94
CA LEU A 83 10.98 -1.57 -10.63
C LEU A 83 9.48 -1.75 -10.83
N GLN A 84 9.05 -2.95 -11.21
CA GLN A 84 7.64 -3.28 -11.36
C GLN A 84 6.91 -3.09 -10.02
N TYR A 85 7.48 -3.61 -8.92
CA TYR A 85 6.93 -3.43 -7.58
C TYR A 85 6.92 -1.98 -7.15
N SER A 86 7.96 -1.24 -7.50
CA SER A 86 8.06 0.17 -7.19
C SER A 86 6.95 0.98 -7.85
N ILE A 87 6.68 0.73 -9.14
CA ILE A 87 5.58 1.37 -9.86
C ILE A 87 4.24 0.98 -9.22
N LEU A 88 3.99 -0.31 -8.99
CA LEU A 88 2.72 -0.78 -8.40
C LEU A 88 2.45 -0.23 -7.00
N GLN A 89 3.48 -0.13 -6.16
CA GLN A 89 3.41 0.48 -4.83
C GLN A 89 3.11 1.98 -4.95
N HIS A 90 3.88 2.68 -5.79
CA HIS A 90 3.78 4.13 -5.94
C HIS A 90 2.43 4.58 -6.47
N TYR A 91 1.78 3.79 -7.32
CA TYR A 91 0.41 4.04 -7.81
C TYR A 91 -0.67 3.27 -7.03
N GLU A 92 -0.33 2.68 -5.88
CA GLU A 92 -1.28 2.09 -4.93
C GLU A 92 -2.17 1.00 -5.54
N VAL A 93 -1.58 0.16 -6.42
CA VAL A 93 -2.28 -0.91 -7.15
C VAL A 93 -2.56 -2.11 -6.23
N CYS A 94 -1.54 -2.58 -5.52
CA CYS A 94 -1.61 -3.73 -4.62
C CYS A 94 -0.62 -3.57 -3.46
N LYS A 95 -0.70 -4.45 -2.46
CA LYS A 95 0.24 -4.45 -1.34
C LYS A 95 1.61 -4.93 -1.83
N THR A 96 2.67 -4.34 -1.30
CA THR A 96 4.05 -4.65 -1.69
C THR A 96 4.95 -4.81 -0.46
N PRO A 97 6.13 -5.45 -0.62
CA PRO A 97 7.16 -5.52 0.44
C PRO A 97 7.91 -4.20 0.63
N LEU A 98 7.56 -3.15 -0.11
CA LEU A 98 8.23 -1.86 -0.10
C LEU A 98 7.61 -0.90 0.92
N LEU A 99 8.45 -0.01 1.45
CA LEU A 99 8.08 1.09 2.32
C LEU A 99 8.40 2.43 1.64
N ASP A 100 7.41 3.31 1.53
CA ASP A 100 7.60 4.65 0.96
C ASP A 100 8.26 5.61 1.94
N LEU A 101 9.30 6.29 1.47
CA LEU A 101 10.10 7.26 2.19
C LEU A 101 10.36 8.47 1.30
N THR A 102 10.81 9.56 1.90
CA THR A 102 11.28 10.76 1.19
C THR A 102 12.48 11.37 1.93
N GLN A 103 13.32 12.12 1.22
CA GLN A 103 14.34 12.97 1.86
C GLN A 103 13.84 14.40 2.12
N SER A 104 12.61 14.72 1.69
CA SER A 104 11.99 16.01 1.95
C SER A 104 11.08 15.95 3.16
N LEU A 105 11.45 16.67 4.22
CA LEU A 105 10.59 16.89 5.39
C LEU A 105 9.25 17.51 4.98
N LYS A 106 9.26 18.47 4.04
CA LYS A 106 8.04 19.12 3.56
C LYS A 106 7.09 18.12 2.91
N VAL A 107 7.61 17.20 2.10
CA VAL A 107 6.81 16.12 1.50
C VAL A 107 6.26 15.20 2.60
N ALA A 108 7.09 14.77 3.55
CA ALA A 108 6.65 13.92 4.66
C ALA A 108 5.55 14.59 5.50
N CYS A 109 5.71 15.86 5.86
CA CYS A 109 4.70 16.64 6.58
C CYS A 109 3.40 16.79 5.79
N SER A 110 3.50 17.00 4.47
CA SER A 110 2.33 17.09 3.60
C SER A 110 1.56 15.77 3.56
N PHE A 111 2.25 14.64 3.46
CA PHE A 111 1.62 13.32 3.54
C PHE A 111 1.00 13.01 4.92
N ALA A 112 1.65 13.45 6.01
CA ALA A 112 1.12 13.22 7.36
C ALA A 112 -0.23 13.91 7.62
N ILE A 113 -0.52 14.99 6.89
CA ILE A 113 -1.78 15.73 6.99
C ILE A 113 -2.75 15.47 5.83
N LEU A 114 -2.29 14.83 4.76
CA LEU A 114 -3.11 14.57 3.58
C LEU A 114 -4.26 13.63 3.94
N ASP A 115 -5.49 14.06 3.63
CA ASP A 115 -6.73 13.36 3.99
C ASP A 115 -6.82 13.03 5.51
N ASN A 116 -6.07 13.75 6.35
CA ASN A 116 -6.06 13.55 7.80
C ASN A 116 -7.20 14.34 8.45
N LYS A 117 -8.13 13.64 9.08
CA LYS A 117 -9.25 14.25 9.80
C LYS A 117 -8.82 14.91 11.11
N ASN A 118 -7.70 14.46 11.67
CA ASN A 118 -7.12 15.06 12.86
C ASN A 118 -6.16 16.15 12.43
N ASN A 119 -6.10 17.23 13.20
CA ASN A 119 -5.16 18.31 12.94
C ASN A 119 -3.73 17.98 13.42
N THR A 120 -3.40 16.69 13.57
CA THR A 120 -2.15 16.19 14.13
C THR A 120 -1.52 15.20 13.17
N GLY A 121 -0.28 15.45 12.77
CA GLY A 121 0.52 14.57 11.92
C GLY A 121 1.73 14.01 12.67
N TYR A 122 2.26 12.90 12.16
CA TYR A 122 3.46 12.24 12.68
C TYR A 122 4.53 12.13 11.61
N ILE A 123 5.77 12.43 11.97
CA ILE A 123 6.96 12.24 11.12
C ILE A 123 7.85 11.20 11.75
N TYR A 124 8.03 10.10 11.02
CA TYR A 124 9.00 9.07 11.36
C TYR A 124 10.31 9.43 10.68
N VAL A 125 11.39 9.53 11.46
CA VAL A 125 12.75 9.74 10.97
C VAL A 125 13.47 8.40 11.01
N LEU A 126 13.93 7.93 9.86
CA LEU A 126 14.62 6.66 9.70
C LEU A 126 16.09 6.90 9.35
N GLY A 127 17.00 6.15 9.96
CA GLY A 127 18.40 6.05 9.55
C GLY A 127 18.59 4.80 8.70
N LEU A 128 18.97 4.99 7.44
CA LEU A 128 19.22 3.91 6.48
C LEU A 128 20.60 4.05 5.82
N PRO A 129 21.14 2.99 5.21
CA PRO A 129 22.37 3.06 4.44
C PRO A 129 22.39 4.19 3.40
N TYR A 130 23.58 4.70 3.13
CA TYR A 130 23.80 5.67 2.06
C TYR A 130 23.48 5.07 0.69
N ILE A 131 22.81 5.87 -0.14
CA ILE A 131 22.46 5.47 -1.50
C ILE A 131 23.64 5.76 -2.44
N THR A 132 24.01 4.78 -3.26
CA THR A 132 25.11 4.79 -4.24
C THR A 132 24.62 4.73 -5.70
N GLY A 133 23.33 4.89 -5.97
CA GLY A 133 22.78 4.89 -7.33
C GLY A 133 21.26 4.98 -7.40
N ARG A 134 20.68 4.47 -8.50
CA ARG A 134 19.21 4.38 -8.68
C ARG A 134 18.59 3.29 -7.81
N ILE A 135 19.30 2.16 -7.68
CA ILE A 135 19.02 1.06 -6.77
C ILE A 135 20.32 0.82 -6.02
N SER A 136 20.24 0.80 -4.70
CA SER A 136 21.38 0.53 -3.82
C SER A 136 21.04 -0.60 -2.89
N VAL A 137 21.93 -1.58 -2.83
CA VAL A 137 21.79 -2.74 -1.96
C VAL A 137 22.90 -2.66 -0.93
N ASP A 138 22.52 -2.66 0.34
CA ASP A 138 23.44 -2.78 1.46
C ASP A 138 23.29 -4.18 2.06
N SER A 139 24.37 -4.96 1.98
CA SER A 139 24.39 -6.34 2.47
C SER A 139 24.63 -6.47 3.97
N GLU A 140 25.13 -5.43 4.64
CA GLU A 140 25.33 -5.45 6.09
C GLU A 140 24.03 -5.15 6.81
N ASP A 141 23.28 -4.18 6.28
CA ASP A 141 22.00 -3.76 6.82
C ASP A 141 20.79 -4.52 6.24
N TYR A 142 21.03 -5.35 5.22
CA TYR A 142 20.00 -6.09 4.46
C TYR A 142 18.90 -5.14 3.96
N ILE A 143 19.29 -4.00 3.39
CA ILE A 143 18.35 -3.01 2.86
C ILE A 143 18.62 -2.78 1.39
N THR A 144 17.56 -2.84 0.61
CA THR A 144 17.57 -2.32 -0.76
C THR A 144 16.78 -1.02 -0.80
N ASN A 145 17.40 0.00 -1.36
CA ASN A 145 16.81 1.31 -1.58
C ASN A 145 16.62 1.56 -3.08
N VAL A 146 15.49 2.15 -3.44
CA VAL A 146 15.13 2.51 -4.80
C VAL A 146 14.76 3.98 -4.83
N ARG A 147 15.51 4.78 -5.59
CA ARG A 147 15.20 6.19 -5.81
C ARG A 147 14.17 6.31 -6.93
N LEU A 148 12.92 6.65 -6.58
CA LEU A 148 11.80 6.67 -7.54
C LEU A 148 12.09 7.59 -8.72
N LEU A 149 12.63 8.79 -8.48
CA LEU A 149 13.02 9.75 -9.53
C LEU A 149 13.92 9.14 -10.61
N SER A 150 14.76 8.17 -10.27
CA SER A 150 15.74 7.57 -11.17
C SER A 150 15.28 6.25 -11.80
N ILE A 151 14.05 5.83 -11.52
CA ILE A 151 13.46 4.61 -12.06
C ILE A 151 12.09 4.82 -12.71
N SER A 152 11.59 6.06 -12.64
CA SER A 152 10.31 6.43 -13.20
C SER A 152 10.42 6.53 -14.70
N CYS A 153 9.58 5.78 -15.41
CA CYS A 153 9.37 5.94 -16.85
C CYS A 153 8.98 7.39 -17.17
N SER A 154 9.39 7.90 -18.33
CA SER A 154 8.92 9.16 -18.92
C SER A 154 7.41 9.40 -18.84
N SER A 155 6.61 8.33 -18.76
CA SER A 155 5.16 8.35 -18.59
C SER A 155 4.66 8.56 -17.14
N SER A 156 5.55 8.63 -16.14
CA SER A 156 5.22 8.78 -14.72
C SER A 156 5.49 10.19 -14.21
N LYS A 157 4.47 10.95 -13.81
CA LYS A 157 4.64 12.32 -13.30
C LYS A 157 4.75 12.38 -11.79
N ARG A 158 3.99 11.55 -11.07
CA ARG A 158 3.92 11.54 -9.58
C ARG A 158 5.30 11.50 -8.89
N PRO A 159 6.27 10.67 -9.32
CA PRO A 159 7.59 10.60 -8.67
C PRO A 159 8.37 11.92 -8.64
N PHE A 160 8.19 12.79 -9.63
CA PHE A 160 8.92 14.06 -9.76
C PHE A 160 8.62 15.07 -8.65
N PHE A 161 7.43 14.99 -8.05
CA PHE A 161 6.98 15.95 -7.04
C PHE A 161 7.24 15.50 -5.60
N GLN A 162 7.53 14.22 -5.38
CA GLN A 162 7.56 13.62 -4.04
C GLN A 162 8.97 13.37 -3.49
N GLU A 163 10.01 13.47 -4.34
CA GLU A 163 11.37 13.06 -3.98
C GLU A 163 11.36 11.66 -3.31
N GLY A 164 10.59 10.75 -3.92
CA GLY A 164 10.20 9.50 -3.30
C GLY A 164 11.29 8.44 -3.37
N TYR A 165 11.33 7.62 -2.33
CA TYR A 165 12.17 6.44 -2.21
C TYR A 165 11.32 5.27 -1.76
N LEU A 166 11.68 4.07 -2.24
CA LEU A 166 11.10 2.83 -1.77
C LEU A 166 12.20 1.97 -1.19
N VAL A 167 11.93 1.37 -0.03
CA VAL A 167 12.90 0.50 0.64
C VAL A 167 12.28 -0.84 0.99
N GLN A 168 13.07 -1.91 0.89
CA GLN A 168 12.69 -3.24 1.36
C GLN A 168 13.82 -3.86 2.17
N THR A 169 13.47 -4.78 3.06
CA THR A 169 14.42 -5.73 3.62
C THR A 169 14.84 -6.70 2.51
N GLU A 170 16.14 -6.84 2.28
CA GLU A 170 16.73 -7.68 1.25
C GLU A 170 17.04 -9.09 1.77
N PHE A 171 17.23 -10.05 0.86
CA PHE A 171 17.56 -11.47 1.17
C PHE A 171 16.51 -12.21 2.01
N VAL A 172 15.31 -11.66 2.05
CA VAL A 172 14.09 -12.24 2.61
C VAL A 172 13.74 -13.49 1.79
N SER A 173 13.96 -14.69 2.36
CA SER A 173 13.46 -15.96 1.81
C SER A 173 12.17 -16.43 2.49
N ASP A 174 11.27 -17.06 1.73
CA ASP A 174 9.92 -17.44 2.19
C ASP A 174 9.89 -18.43 3.37
N THR A 175 11.01 -19.05 3.74
CA THR A 175 10.99 -20.26 4.56
C THR A 175 11.30 -20.06 6.04
N ASN A 176 11.82 -18.91 6.52
CA ASN A 176 12.22 -18.76 7.94
C ASN A 176 12.39 -17.32 8.46
N ILE A 177 11.67 -16.33 7.94
CA ILE A 177 11.88 -14.94 8.40
C ILE A 177 11.14 -14.67 9.70
N GLU A 178 11.86 -14.19 10.71
CA GLU A 178 11.23 -13.65 11.90
C GLU A 178 10.49 -12.36 11.52
N LYS A 179 9.18 -12.30 11.79
CA LYS A 179 8.36 -11.13 11.46
C LYS A 179 8.91 -9.81 12.04
N GLY A 180 9.74 -9.86 13.09
CA GLY A 180 10.44 -8.68 13.61
C GLY A 180 11.43 -8.06 12.62
N GLU A 181 12.07 -8.85 11.76
CA GLU A 181 13.08 -8.40 10.77
C GLU A 181 12.46 -7.60 9.61
N LEU A 182 11.16 -7.77 9.39
CA LEU A 182 10.39 -7.06 8.38
C LEU A 182 9.82 -5.73 8.89
N ASP A 183 10.00 -5.43 10.18
CA ASP A 183 9.59 -4.16 10.78
C ASP A 183 10.73 -3.15 10.69
N PHE A 184 10.47 -2.00 10.06
CA PHE A 184 11.46 -0.92 9.99
C PHE A 184 11.59 -0.15 11.32
N ASN A 185 10.93 -0.57 12.39
CA ASN A 185 11.00 0.11 13.68
C ASN A 185 12.41 0.24 14.27
N ARG A 186 13.31 -0.72 14.00
CA ARG A 186 14.72 -0.67 14.44
C ARG A 186 15.54 0.38 13.68
N ARG A 187 15.01 0.89 12.57
CA ARG A 187 15.61 1.96 11.77
C ARG A 187 15.10 3.35 12.18
N ILE A 188 14.09 3.43 13.05
CA ILE A 188 13.54 4.71 13.52
C ILE A 188 14.52 5.36 14.51
N VAL A 189 14.99 6.56 14.17
CA VAL A 189 15.84 7.39 15.02
C VAL A 189 15.01 8.34 15.88
N ALA A 190 13.90 8.84 15.34
CA ALA A 190 12.97 9.71 16.05
C ALA A 190 11.56 9.64 15.48
N ILE A 191 10.56 9.99 16.30
CA ILE A 191 9.18 10.22 15.87
C ILE A 191 8.75 11.58 16.40
N TYR A 192 8.35 12.47 15.51
CA TYR A 192 7.83 13.79 15.84
C TYR A 192 6.33 13.83 15.66
N GLU A 193 5.64 14.41 16.62
CA GLU A 193 4.24 14.79 16.51
C GLU A 193 4.16 16.29 16.25
N PHE A 194 3.27 16.71 15.35
CA PHE A 194 3.05 18.12 15.07
C PHE A 194 1.57 18.42 14.82
N GLU A 195 1.16 19.65 15.17
CA GLU A 195 -0.16 20.16 14.82
C GLU A 195 -0.12 20.89 13.47
N ASN A 196 -1.07 20.58 12.60
CA ASN A 196 -1.24 21.21 11.29
C ASN A 196 -1.82 22.62 11.43
N ASN A 197 -0.99 23.59 11.77
CA ASN A 197 -1.41 24.97 11.94
C ASN A 197 -0.37 25.96 11.40
N LYS A 198 -0.75 27.24 11.31
CA LYS A 198 0.15 28.31 10.83
C LYS A 198 1.43 28.45 11.67
N LYS A 199 1.40 28.06 12.95
CA LYS A 199 2.58 28.13 13.82
C LYS A 199 3.62 27.08 13.42
N PHE A 200 3.18 25.87 13.05
CA PHE A 200 4.06 24.83 12.55
C PHE A 200 4.62 25.18 11.16
N TRP A 201 3.76 25.57 10.22
CA TRP A 201 4.18 25.81 8.84
C TRP A 201 4.90 27.17 8.66
N GLY A 202 4.62 28.16 9.50
CA GLY A 202 5.20 29.50 9.36
C GLY A 202 4.81 30.14 8.03
N SER A 203 5.80 30.37 7.17
CA SER A 203 5.61 30.89 5.80
C SER A 203 5.43 29.79 4.75
N GLU A 204 5.73 28.54 5.09
CA GLU A 204 5.52 27.40 4.21
C GLU A 204 4.05 26.98 4.22
N ASN A 205 3.69 26.13 3.26
CA ASN A 205 2.40 25.45 3.24
C ASN A 205 2.61 23.99 2.86
N PRO A 206 1.68 23.09 3.25
CA PRO A 206 1.67 21.74 2.74
C PRO A 206 1.61 21.74 1.21
N ILE A 207 2.24 20.74 0.60
CA ILE A 207 2.14 20.48 -0.84
C ILE A 207 0.69 20.10 -1.13
N SER A 208 0.13 20.67 -2.20
CA SER A 208 -1.26 20.41 -2.56
C SER A 208 -1.44 18.95 -2.99
N LYS A 209 -2.67 18.43 -2.87
CA LYS A 209 -3.00 17.07 -3.32
C LYS A 209 -2.73 16.90 -4.81
N ASP A 210 -3.02 17.92 -5.62
CA ASP A 210 -2.85 17.87 -7.07
C ASP A 210 -1.38 17.90 -7.48
N ASP A 211 -0.51 18.55 -6.70
CA ASP A 211 0.94 18.49 -6.92
C ASP A 211 1.51 17.13 -6.50
N LEU A 212 1.04 16.58 -5.37
CA LEU A 212 1.44 15.24 -4.93
C LEU A 212 0.89 14.15 -5.86
N TYR A 213 -0.33 14.32 -6.39
CA TYR A 213 -1.05 13.36 -7.22
C TYR A 213 -1.50 14.04 -8.51
N PRO A 214 -0.58 14.24 -9.47
CA PRO A 214 -0.89 14.94 -10.70
C PRO A 214 -2.10 14.30 -11.41
N PRO A 215 -3.10 15.10 -11.83
CA PRO A 215 -4.31 14.57 -12.44
C PRO A 215 -4.03 13.90 -13.78
N GLU A 216 -3.11 14.45 -14.57
CA GLU A 216 -2.70 13.92 -15.86
C GLU A 216 -1.41 13.11 -15.73
N ASP A 217 -1.52 11.80 -15.60
CA ASP A 217 -0.38 10.88 -15.50
C ASP A 217 -0.71 9.60 -16.27
N THR A 218 0.05 9.31 -17.33
CA THR A 218 -0.18 8.14 -18.19
C THR A 218 -0.01 6.84 -17.41
N MET A 219 1.02 6.77 -16.56
CA MET A 219 1.26 5.60 -15.72
C MET A 219 0.15 5.42 -14.68
N LYS A 220 -0.42 6.50 -14.15
CA LYS A 220 -1.62 6.42 -13.29
C LYS A 220 -2.78 5.73 -14.01
N ASN A 221 -3.08 6.12 -15.26
CA ASN A 221 -4.15 5.51 -16.04
C ASN A 221 -3.89 4.01 -16.28
N ILE A 222 -2.66 3.62 -16.59
CA ILE A 222 -2.25 2.22 -16.74
C ILE A 222 -2.48 1.47 -15.42
N CYS A 223 -1.99 2.00 -14.31
CA CYS A 223 -2.09 1.41 -12.99
C CYS A 223 -3.54 1.30 -12.51
N GLU A 224 -4.41 2.26 -12.82
CA GLU A 224 -5.84 2.20 -12.50
C GLU A 224 -6.54 1.06 -13.26
N ARG A 225 -6.21 0.84 -14.54
CA ARG A 225 -6.73 -0.32 -15.29
C ARG A 225 -6.31 -1.63 -14.65
N ILE A 226 -5.05 -1.76 -14.26
CA ILE A 226 -4.52 -2.95 -13.58
C ILE A 226 -5.23 -3.13 -12.23
N LYS A 227 -5.34 -2.06 -11.43
CA LYS A 227 -6.00 -2.06 -10.12
C LYS A 227 -7.44 -2.56 -10.21
N SER A 228 -8.17 -2.16 -11.26
CA SER A 228 -9.56 -2.60 -11.49
C SER A 228 -9.69 -4.08 -11.88
N LYS A 229 -8.65 -4.67 -12.47
CA LYS A 229 -8.66 -6.04 -13.01
C LYS A 229 -7.80 -7.03 -12.23
N LYS A 230 -7.05 -6.59 -11.21
CA LYS A 230 -6.03 -7.38 -10.51
C LYS A 230 -6.52 -8.71 -9.93
N TYR A 231 -7.81 -8.81 -9.59
CA TYR A 231 -8.41 -10.04 -9.06
C TYR A 231 -8.91 -11.02 -10.12
N TYR A 232 -9.02 -10.60 -11.38
CA TYR A 232 -9.54 -11.43 -12.48
C TYR A 232 -8.45 -12.28 -13.15
N SER A 233 -7.20 -11.87 -13.05
CA SER A 233 -6.02 -12.53 -13.62
C SER A 233 -5.28 -13.44 -12.61
N LEU A 234 -5.96 -13.94 -11.59
CA LEU A 234 -5.39 -14.84 -10.59
C LEU A 234 -5.38 -16.29 -11.10
N ASP A 235 -4.45 -16.60 -12.00
CA ASP A 235 -4.50 -17.84 -12.78
C ASP A 235 -4.41 -19.15 -11.98
N ASP A 236 -3.62 -19.22 -10.90
CA ASP A 236 -3.51 -20.48 -10.11
C ASP A 236 -4.37 -20.50 -8.83
N ILE A 237 -5.37 -19.63 -8.66
CA ILE A 237 -6.27 -19.75 -7.48
C ILE A 237 -7.15 -21.00 -7.60
N SER A 238 -7.31 -21.52 -8.81
CA SER A 238 -7.93 -22.82 -9.05
C SER A 238 -7.28 -23.49 -10.26
N ASN A 239 -6.35 -24.43 -10.01
CA ASN A 239 -6.11 -25.51 -10.98
C ASN A 239 -7.35 -26.42 -11.14
N ASP A 240 -8.36 -26.24 -10.30
CA ASP A 240 -9.68 -26.84 -10.46
C ASP A 240 -10.50 -26.04 -11.49
N ILE A 241 -10.78 -26.67 -12.63
CA ILE A 241 -11.62 -26.20 -13.75
C ILE A 241 -13.06 -25.83 -13.32
N LEU A 242 -13.43 -26.09 -12.06
CA LEU A 242 -14.81 -26.00 -11.55
C LEU A 242 -15.25 -24.61 -11.10
N ILE A 243 -14.35 -23.64 -10.91
CA ILE A 243 -14.68 -22.31 -10.36
C ILE A 243 -14.51 -21.22 -11.42
N ASP A 244 -15.55 -20.40 -11.60
CA ASP A 244 -15.52 -19.27 -12.51
C ASP A 244 -14.67 -18.12 -11.93
N LYS A 245 -13.55 -17.84 -12.59
CA LYS A 245 -12.60 -16.78 -12.24
C LYS A 245 -13.24 -15.39 -12.24
N ASN A 246 -14.21 -15.14 -13.11
CA ASN A 246 -14.88 -13.86 -13.19
C ASN A 246 -15.71 -13.59 -11.94
N LEU A 247 -16.36 -14.63 -11.40
CA LEU A 247 -17.11 -14.52 -10.15
C LEU A 247 -16.18 -14.25 -8.96
N VAL A 248 -15.02 -14.93 -8.90
CA VAL A 248 -14.01 -14.67 -7.86
C VAL A 248 -13.49 -13.24 -7.95
N GLY A 249 -13.12 -12.79 -9.15
CA GLY A 249 -12.65 -11.43 -9.40
C GLY A 249 -13.69 -10.38 -9.03
N GLU A 250 -14.95 -10.59 -9.40
CA GLU A 250 -16.06 -9.70 -9.05
C GLU A 250 -16.26 -9.60 -7.53
N PHE A 251 -16.32 -10.76 -6.85
CA PHE A 251 -16.48 -10.79 -5.40
C PHE A 251 -15.34 -10.04 -4.68
N LEU A 252 -14.08 -10.32 -5.05
CA LEU A 252 -12.92 -9.68 -4.42
C LEU A 252 -12.83 -8.19 -4.72
N THR A 253 -13.27 -7.75 -5.90
CA THR A 253 -13.33 -6.33 -6.27
C THR A 253 -14.36 -5.59 -5.42
N LEU A 254 -15.58 -6.13 -5.30
CA LEU A 254 -16.62 -5.58 -4.43
C LEU A 254 -16.18 -5.57 -2.96
N TRP A 255 -15.48 -6.62 -2.53
CA TRP A 255 -14.96 -6.72 -1.17
C TRP A 255 -13.90 -5.66 -0.90
N ASN A 256 -12.95 -5.46 -1.82
CA ASN A 256 -11.93 -4.42 -1.70
C ASN A 256 -12.55 -3.02 -1.62
N LYS A 257 -13.65 -2.76 -2.35
CA LYS A 257 -14.41 -1.50 -2.23
C LYS A 257 -14.93 -1.28 -0.81
N LEU A 258 -15.47 -2.33 -0.18
CA LEU A 258 -15.92 -2.28 1.21
C LEU A 258 -14.74 -1.99 2.17
N GLU A 259 -13.60 -2.65 1.97
CA GLU A 259 -12.40 -2.42 2.78
C GLU A 259 -11.87 -0.99 2.66
N GLU A 260 -11.80 -0.45 1.45
CA GLU A 260 -11.32 0.91 1.18
C GLU A 260 -12.23 1.97 1.83
N GLU A 261 -13.55 1.81 1.77
CA GLU A 261 -14.49 2.75 2.40
C GLU A 261 -14.40 2.73 3.93
N VAL A 262 -14.31 1.53 4.53
CA VAL A 262 -14.16 1.41 5.98
C VAL A 262 -12.85 2.06 6.43
N ARG A 263 -11.76 1.83 5.68
CA ARG A 263 -10.47 2.49 5.94
C ARG A 263 -10.60 4.00 5.80
N TYR A 264 -11.26 4.50 4.76
CA TYR A 264 -11.48 5.93 4.55
C TYR A 264 -12.30 6.56 5.69
N LYS A 265 -13.35 5.91 6.18
CA LYS A 265 -14.19 6.45 7.27
C LYS A 265 -13.49 6.41 8.62
N THR A 266 -12.67 5.39 8.88
CA THR A 266 -12.12 5.13 10.23
C THR A 266 -10.65 5.48 10.41
N ASP A 267 -9.90 5.64 9.32
CA ASP A 267 -8.43 5.74 9.31
C ASP A 267 -7.73 4.48 9.90
N ILE A 268 -8.47 3.37 10.04
CA ILE A 268 -7.97 2.11 10.58
C ILE A 268 -7.64 1.14 9.45
N ASN A 269 -6.40 0.64 9.43
CA ASN A 269 -5.97 -0.33 8.42
C ASN A 269 -6.54 -1.76 8.63
N ASN A 270 -6.97 -2.09 9.86
CA ASN A 270 -7.63 -3.38 10.14
C ASN A 270 -9.14 -3.26 9.89
N PHE A 271 -9.62 -3.94 8.85
CA PHE A 271 -11.01 -3.90 8.44
C PHE A 271 -11.99 -4.14 9.59
N TRP A 272 -11.80 -5.23 10.35
CA TRP A 272 -12.75 -5.60 11.41
C TRP A 272 -12.76 -4.59 12.57
N LYS A 273 -11.59 -4.09 12.99
CA LYS A 273 -11.52 -3.00 13.97
C LYS A 273 -12.18 -1.72 13.46
N GLY A 274 -12.09 -1.45 12.16
CA GLY A 274 -12.80 -0.34 11.53
C GLY A 274 -14.32 -0.52 11.61
N ILE A 275 -14.82 -1.71 11.27
CA ILE A 275 -16.25 -2.06 11.43
C ILE A 275 -16.70 -1.93 12.88
N GLU A 276 -15.94 -2.47 13.83
CA GLU A 276 -16.24 -2.34 15.26
C GLU A 276 -16.32 -0.86 15.65
N LEU A 277 -15.38 -0.02 15.24
CA LEU A 277 -15.40 1.41 15.53
C LEU A 277 -16.64 2.11 14.96
N LEU A 278 -17.03 1.80 13.72
CA LEU A 278 -18.21 2.38 13.08
C LEU A 278 -19.50 1.97 13.82
N ALA A 279 -19.62 0.70 14.18
CA ALA A 279 -20.75 0.21 14.97
C ALA A 279 -20.78 0.86 16.36
N HIS A 280 -19.65 0.99 17.06
CA HIS A 280 -19.57 1.64 18.38
C HIS A 280 -19.89 3.14 18.32
N ARG A 281 -19.59 3.81 17.20
CA ARG A 281 -19.98 5.21 16.94
C ARG A 281 -21.47 5.38 16.62
N LYS A 282 -22.26 4.30 16.69
CA LYS A 282 -23.69 4.26 16.35
C LYS A 282 -23.97 4.68 14.90
N ASP A 283 -23.08 4.32 13.98
CA ASP A 283 -23.44 4.35 12.57
C ASP A 283 -24.44 3.21 12.33
N GLU A 284 -25.74 3.56 12.36
CA GLU A 284 -26.86 2.61 12.28
C GLU A 284 -26.73 1.65 11.09
N LEU A 285 -26.14 2.11 9.98
CA LEU A 285 -25.96 1.28 8.79
C LEU A 285 -24.99 0.12 9.04
N TYR A 286 -23.87 0.36 9.73
CA TYR A 286 -22.88 -0.69 10.02
C TYR A 286 -23.30 -1.55 11.20
N GLU A 287 -23.94 -0.97 12.21
CA GLU A 287 -24.45 -1.71 13.36
C GLU A 287 -25.50 -2.75 12.95
N VAL A 288 -26.49 -2.35 12.14
CA VAL A 288 -27.56 -3.24 11.67
C VAL A 288 -27.01 -4.35 10.77
N ASN A 289 -25.95 -4.09 10.00
CA ASN A 289 -25.40 -5.04 9.03
C ASN A 289 -24.17 -5.80 9.54
N ILE A 290 -23.76 -5.66 10.80
CA ILE A 290 -22.51 -6.22 11.33
C ILE A 290 -22.40 -7.75 11.17
N GLN A 291 -23.50 -8.47 11.35
CA GLN A 291 -23.55 -9.93 11.21
C GLN A 291 -23.34 -10.36 9.75
N GLU A 292 -23.93 -9.61 8.81
CA GLU A 292 -23.78 -9.87 7.38
C GLU A 292 -22.36 -9.55 6.91
N ILE A 293 -21.77 -8.46 7.41
CA ILE A 293 -20.38 -8.11 7.15
C ILE A 293 -19.44 -9.22 7.64
N ASP A 294 -19.65 -9.76 8.86
CA ASP A 294 -18.83 -10.86 9.38
C ASP A 294 -18.99 -12.16 8.57
N ARG A 295 -20.21 -12.45 8.13
CA ARG A 295 -20.53 -13.60 7.27
C ARG A 295 -19.75 -13.52 5.95
N LEU A 296 -19.81 -12.37 5.27
CA LEU A 296 -19.10 -12.12 4.02
C LEU A 296 -17.57 -12.09 4.21
N ARG A 297 -17.08 -11.56 5.33
CA ARG A 297 -15.65 -11.62 5.70
C ARG A 297 -15.14 -13.04 5.82
N LYS A 298 -15.90 -13.92 6.50
CA LYS A 298 -15.59 -15.35 6.62
C LYS A 298 -15.63 -16.03 5.25
N PHE A 299 -16.55 -15.65 4.38
CA PHE A 299 -16.62 -16.16 3.02
C PHE A 299 -15.41 -15.71 2.17
N ARG A 300 -15.01 -14.44 2.24
CA ARG A 300 -13.78 -13.93 1.61
C ARG A 300 -12.57 -14.76 1.99
N ASN A 301 -12.41 -15.08 3.28
CA ASN A 301 -11.29 -15.92 3.73
C ASN A 301 -11.32 -17.33 3.11
N LYS A 302 -12.51 -17.90 2.84
CA LYS A 302 -12.62 -19.17 2.11
C LYS A 302 -12.21 -19.01 0.64
N VAL A 303 -12.66 -17.93 -0.02
CA VAL A 303 -12.30 -17.60 -1.41
C VAL A 303 -10.81 -17.27 -1.57
N VAL A 304 -10.14 -16.77 -0.54
CA VAL A 304 -8.70 -16.44 -0.62
C VAL A 304 -7.82 -17.63 -0.25
N HIS A 305 -8.26 -18.51 0.67
CA HIS A 305 -7.38 -19.51 1.29
C HIS A 305 -7.74 -20.97 1.01
N VAL A 306 -8.98 -21.27 0.57
CA VAL A 306 -9.52 -22.62 0.45
C VAL A 306 -10.52 -22.69 -0.72
N THR A 307 -10.10 -22.24 -1.90
CA THR A 307 -10.95 -22.08 -3.09
C THR A 307 -11.64 -23.35 -3.53
N ASN A 308 -10.98 -24.50 -3.43
CA ASN A 308 -11.54 -25.80 -3.80
C ASN A 308 -12.79 -26.21 -2.99
N ARG A 309 -13.20 -25.44 -1.97
CA ARG A 309 -14.44 -25.65 -1.19
C ARG A 309 -15.56 -24.67 -1.53
N VAL A 310 -15.38 -23.81 -2.52
CA VAL A 310 -16.34 -22.79 -2.94
C VAL A 310 -16.92 -23.19 -4.30
N SER A 311 -18.25 -23.21 -4.43
CA SER A 311 -18.93 -23.47 -5.70
C SER A 311 -19.34 -22.15 -6.38
N ASN A 312 -19.50 -22.15 -7.71
CA ASN A 312 -20.00 -20.99 -8.46
C ASN A 312 -21.35 -20.51 -7.97
N LYS A 313 -22.26 -21.44 -7.67
CA LYS A 313 -23.58 -21.11 -7.09
C LYS A 313 -23.44 -20.37 -5.75
N ASN A 314 -22.48 -20.77 -4.91
CA ASN A 314 -22.22 -20.06 -3.66
C ASN A 314 -21.63 -18.68 -3.94
N LEU A 315 -20.69 -18.54 -4.88
CA LEU A 315 -20.13 -17.23 -5.26
C LEU A 315 -21.21 -16.26 -5.74
N GLU A 316 -22.10 -16.68 -6.65
CA GLU A 316 -23.20 -15.84 -7.14
C GLU A 316 -24.10 -15.32 -6.02
N VAL A 317 -24.46 -16.19 -5.08
CA VAL A 317 -25.27 -15.82 -3.91
C VAL A 317 -24.55 -14.78 -3.04
N GLU A 318 -23.25 -14.98 -2.79
CA GLU A 318 -22.45 -14.09 -1.94
C GLU A 318 -22.13 -12.76 -2.62
N ILE A 319 -21.93 -12.75 -3.94
CA ILE A 319 -21.80 -11.53 -4.75
C ILE A 319 -23.08 -10.70 -4.64
N ASN A 320 -24.25 -11.33 -4.83
CA ASN A 320 -25.53 -10.63 -4.71
C ASN A 320 -25.75 -10.08 -3.30
N SER A 321 -25.40 -10.87 -2.27
CA SER A 321 -25.47 -10.44 -0.87
C SER A 321 -24.55 -9.25 -0.60
N LEU A 322 -23.32 -9.27 -1.13
CA LEU A 322 -22.38 -8.17 -1.01
C LEU A 322 -22.84 -6.91 -1.77
N LYS A 323 -23.39 -7.04 -2.97
CA LYS A 323 -24.02 -5.91 -3.70
C LYS A 323 -25.14 -5.28 -2.89
N GLN A 324 -26.03 -6.09 -2.31
CA GLN A 324 -27.10 -5.60 -1.45
C GLN A 324 -26.56 -4.93 -0.18
N LEU A 325 -25.51 -5.47 0.42
CA LEU A 325 -24.85 -4.84 1.56
C LEU A 325 -24.27 -3.47 1.19
N LEU A 326 -23.56 -3.37 0.06
CA LEU A 326 -23.00 -2.11 -0.43
C LEU A 326 -24.10 -1.05 -0.66
N LYS A 327 -25.26 -1.47 -1.19
CA LYS A 327 -26.46 -0.60 -1.29
C LYS A 327 -26.91 -0.11 0.08
N LYS A 328 -27.06 -1.00 1.05
CA LYS A 328 -27.48 -0.66 2.42
C LYS A 328 -26.50 0.29 3.11
N LEU A 329 -25.22 0.22 2.79
CA LEU A 329 -24.18 1.10 3.32
C LEU A 329 -24.03 2.42 2.54
N ASN A 330 -24.93 2.70 1.57
CA ASN A 330 -24.90 3.87 0.68
C ASN A 330 -23.59 4.02 -0.10
N MET A 331 -23.02 2.89 -0.53
CA MET A 331 -21.74 2.84 -1.26
C MET A 331 -21.90 2.73 -2.78
N GLU A 332 -23.13 2.81 -3.28
CA GLU A 332 -23.42 2.97 -4.70
C GLU A 332 -23.58 4.46 -5.00
N LYS A 333 -22.67 4.99 -5.82
CA LYS A 333 -22.91 6.19 -6.63
C LYS A 333 -23.34 5.73 -8.01
#